data_AF-A0AAF1K8H6-F1
#
_entry.id   AF-A0AAF1K8H6-F1
#
_cell.length_a   1.000
_cell.length_b   1.000
_cell.length_c   1.000
_cell.angle_alpha   90.00
_cell.angle_beta   90.00
_cell.angle_gamma   90.00
#
_symmetry.space_group_name_H-M   'P 1'
#
loop_
_entity.id
_entity.type
_entity.pdbx_description
1 polymer ?
#
loop_
_entity_poly.entity_id
_entity_poly.type
_entity_poly.pdbx_seq_one_letter_code
_entity_poly.pdbx_strand_id
1 'polypeptide(L)'
;MLPKTRGGAFVLRRVFPPSEGLGTSFLGGKPRLPLDVAWPTTKDGKGLSFLGQIDLDALPKTRARNRLPSGALLFFVYTADLFSRCDQPGHSAVLHVTGGLASIPPREPPEHVPSVYGNSANFYLPWVPPDSAWLPPTKGVPAPQGPRSFPSWNVEGSSLRTVVDARDGREITGKDGVRHRNSADAAIWRAYEGVFGPAPLWEYPTWWEEKDLPRLGDHPLPLAQREVAWVPDDTWPYAWINIQIFAASFMKQLEFKEISEFKGRTSDSERFLTEAASWHLEGTQAGPFTGVTADRRAAFRAWSDAIGPAFPSFRLRQLNELTGKAFVAGADAMLGYAPEAARSLLPARLLPVLAGRHAPFARRKRKDPLLVRHQLLGHGRSVQGAPERLGEDHLLLGQFDTDDGMFWMWGDVGVLQFWITPANLAAGNFATCIMTLESQ
;
A
#
# COMPACT_ATOMS: atom_id res chain seq x y z
N MET A 1 23.31 -26.22 4.16
CA MET A 1 21.98 -26.70 4.63
C MET A 1 21.28 -25.50 5.24
N LEU A 2 20.21 -24.98 4.63
CA LEU A 2 19.40 -23.97 5.31
C LEU A 2 18.84 -24.59 6.59
N PRO A 3 18.97 -23.95 7.77
CA PRO A 3 18.39 -24.49 8.99
C PRO A 3 16.90 -24.69 8.77
N LYS A 4 16.38 -25.87 9.16
CA LYS A 4 14.94 -26.13 9.27
C LYS A 4 14.35 -25.11 10.25
N THR A 5 13.98 -23.93 9.77
CA THR A 5 13.34 -22.92 10.60
C THR A 5 11.87 -23.33 10.77
N ARG A 6 11.63 -24.19 11.77
CA ARG A 6 10.32 -24.33 12.41
C ARG A 6 10.02 -23.03 13.19
N GLY A 7 9.89 -21.92 12.48
CA GLY A 7 9.55 -20.63 13.05
C GLY A 7 8.05 -20.41 13.01
N GLY A 8 7.42 -20.16 14.15
CA GLY A 8 6.09 -19.55 14.13
C GLY A 8 6.22 -18.12 13.61
N ALA A 9 5.35 -17.74 12.69
CA ALA A 9 5.21 -16.37 12.20
C ALA A 9 3.95 -15.75 12.81
N PHE A 10 3.90 -14.42 12.84
CA PHE A 10 2.68 -13.66 13.08
C PHE A 10 2.33 -12.91 11.81
N VAL A 11 1.32 -13.38 11.09
CA VAL A 11 0.78 -12.64 9.93
C VAL A 11 -0.06 -11.49 10.46
N LEU A 12 0.20 -10.30 9.92
CA LEU A 12 -0.46 -9.06 10.28
C LEU A 12 -1.58 -8.79 9.27
N ARG A 13 -2.82 -8.99 9.70
CA ARG A 13 -4.01 -8.81 8.85
C ARG A 13 -4.64 -7.46 9.11
N ARG A 14 -4.91 -6.67 8.07
CA ARG A 14 -5.72 -5.46 8.23
C ARG A 14 -7.12 -5.80 8.73
N VAL A 15 -7.55 -5.07 9.74
CA VAL A 15 -8.93 -5.13 10.24
C VAL A 15 -9.82 -4.47 9.19
N PHE A 16 -10.72 -5.26 8.59
CA PHE A 16 -11.64 -4.80 7.56
C PHE A 16 -13.04 -5.40 7.74
N PRO A 17 -14.14 -4.60 7.70
CA PRO A 17 -14.16 -3.14 7.57
C PRO A 17 -13.43 -2.44 8.73
N PRO A 18 -12.98 -1.18 8.57
CA PRO A 18 -12.23 -0.49 9.61
C PRO A 18 -13.06 -0.43 10.91
N SER A 19 -12.45 -0.82 12.03
CA SER A 19 -13.06 -0.66 13.36
C SER A 19 -13.04 0.80 13.81
N GLU A 20 -13.86 1.15 14.80
CA GLU A 20 -13.76 2.47 15.41
C GLU A 20 -12.48 2.62 16.26
N GLY A 21 -11.77 3.74 16.08
CA GLY A 21 -10.56 4.06 16.83
C GLY A 21 -9.29 3.36 16.35
N LEU A 22 -8.14 3.92 16.73
CA LEU A 22 -6.83 3.30 16.50
C LEU A 22 -6.55 2.29 17.61
N GLY A 23 -6.36 1.03 17.23
CA GLY A 23 -5.87 -0.03 18.11
C GLY A 23 -4.42 0.22 18.55
N THR A 24 -3.82 -0.76 19.22
CA THR A 24 -2.40 -0.71 19.61
C THR A 24 -1.46 -1.26 18.54
N SER A 25 -1.98 -1.99 17.56
CA SER A 25 -1.25 -2.45 16.37
C SER A 25 -1.87 -1.89 15.10
N PHE A 26 -1.09 -1.19 14.29
CA PHE A 26 -1.51 -0.60 13.03
C PHE A 26 -0.35 -0.32 12.08
N LEU A 27 -0.63 -0.29 10.79
CA LEU A 27 0.29 0.12 9.74
C LEU A 27 0.00 1.56 9.31
N GLY A 28 1.02 2.28 8.88
CA GLY A 28 0.96 3.69 8.49
C GLY A 28 0.41 4.62 9.58
N GLY A 29 -0.04 5.81 9.19
CA GLY A 29 -0.55 6.82 10.11
C GLY A 29 0.52 7.46 10.99
N LYS A 30 0.17 7.69 12.26
CA LYS A 30 0.96 8.44 13.25
C LYS A 30 1.36 7.49 14.40
N PRO A 31 2.65 7.33 14.72
CA PRO A 31 3.08 6.41 15.76
C PRO A 31 2.65 6.89 17.15
N ARG A 32 2.34 5.97 18.04
CA ARG A 32 2.22 6.22 19.48
C ARG A 32 3.62 6.21 20.11
N LEU A 33 4.39 7.26 19.83
CA LEU A 33 5.80 7.41 20.18
C LEU A 33 5.94 8.34 21.40
N PRO A 34 6.53 7.87 22.53
CA PRO A 34 6.77 8.71 23.70
C PRO A 34 7.48 10.03 23.36
N LEU A 35 7.18 11.09 24.11
CA LEU A 35 7.72 12.43 23.86
C LEU A 35 9.24 12.53 24.06
N ASP A 36 9.78 11.73 24.98
CA ASP A 36 11.21 11.63 25.30
C ASP A 36 12.00 10.79 24.29
N VAL A 37 11.33 10.06 23.40
CA VAL A 37 11.97 9.29 22.34
C VAL A 37 12.07 10.15 21.08
N ALA A 38 13.31 10.47 20.67
CA ALA A 38 13.57 11.23 19.46
C ALA A 38 12.97 10.55 18.21
N TRP A 39 12.53 11.35 17.23
CA TRP A 39 12.10 10.81 15.94
C TRP A 39 13.32 10.26 15.19
N PRO A 40 13.29 9.02 14.67
CA PRO A 40 14.41 8.46 13.94
C PRO A 40 14.78 9.30 12.71
N THR A 41 16.06 9.58 12.54
CA THR A 41 16.58 10.34 11.39
C THR A 41 17.71 9.60 10.69
N THR A 42 17.92 9.93 9.42
CA THR A 42 19.14 9.63 8.69
C THR A 42 20.33 10.41 9.27
N LYS A 43 21.55 10.06 8.85
CA LYS A 43 22.79 10.75 9.27
C LYS A 43 22.82 12.23 8.91
N ASP A 44 22.16 12.62 7.82
CA ASP A 44 22.01 14.00 7.37
C ASP A 44 20.77 14.71 7.96
N GLY A 45 20.13 14.11 8.97
CA GLY A 45 19.05 14.74 9.75
C GLY A 45 17.68 14.72 9.09
N LYS A 46 17.48 13.93 8.03
CA LYS A 46 16.15 13.73 7.43
C LYS A 46 15.36 12.72 8.27
N GLY A 47 14.11 13.05 8.57
CA GLY A 47 13.26 12.19 9.38
C GLY A 47 12.82 10.96 8.59
N LEU A 48 12.80 9.80 9.25
CA LEU A 48 12.31 8.56 8.64
C LEU A 48 10.77 8.53 8.60
N SER A 49 10.19 7.96 7.56
CA SER A 49 8.74 7.74 7.46
C SER A 49 8.32 6.56 8.34
N PHE A 50 7.19 6.69 9.03
CA PHE A 50 6.64 5.61 9.86
C PHE A 50 5.91 4.57 9.00
N LEU A 51 6.25 3.29 9.16
CA LEU A 51 5.59 2.18 8.48
C LEU A 51 4.50 1.52 9.32
N GLY A 52 4.65 1.47 10.64
CA GLY A 52 3.68 0.81 11.49
C GLY A 52 4.22 0.48 12.87
N GLN A 53 3.30 0.16 13.77
CA GLN A 53 3.59 -0.31 15.12
C GLN A 53 2.85 -1.60 15.38
N ILE A 54 3.52 -2.53 16.05
CA ILE A 54 2.92 -3.80 16.46
C ILE A 54 3.10 -3.95 17.96
N ASP A 55 1.98 -3.97 18.67
CA ASP A 55 1.90 -4.32 20.08
C ASP A 55 2.14 -5.81 20.24
N LEU A 56 3.31 -6.15 20.77
CA LEU A 56 3.72 -7.53 20.94
C LEU A 56 2.88 -8.21 22.02
N ASP A 57 2.40 -7.49 23.02
CA ASP A 57 1.60 -8.07 24.11
C ASP A 57 0.19 -8.49 23.65
N ALA A 58 -0.30 -7.90 22.56
CA ALA A 58 -1.55 -8.30 21.90
C ALA A 58 -1.41 -9.55 21.01
N LEU A 59 -0.20 -10.02 20.72
CA LEU A 59 0.01 -11.19 19.87
C LEU A 59 -0.37 -12.52 20.57
N PRO A 60 -0.83 -13.55 19.82
CA PRO A 60 -1.13 -14.86 20.39
C PRO A 60 0.03 -15.48 21.17
N LYS A 61 -0.26 -16.01 22.36
CA LYS A 61 0.73 -16.67 23.24
C LYS A 61 1.23 -17.97 22.59
N THR A 62 2.41 -17.92 22.01
CA THR A 62 3.07 -19.04 21.32
C THR A 62 4.56 -19.09 21.66
N ARG A 63 5.24 -20.19 21.32
CA ARG A 63 6.71 -20.27 21.47
C ARG A 63 7.44 -19.17 20.69
N ALA A 64 6.91 -18.75 19.53
CA ALA A 64 7.46 -17.64 18.76
C ALA A 64 7.29 -16.32 19.52
N ARG A 65 6.13 -16.10 20.16
CA ARG A 65 5.88 -14.92 21.00
C ARG A 65 6.89 -14.80 22.14
N ASN A 66 7.26 -15.91 22.76
CA ASN A 66 8.21 -15.93 23.88
C ASN A 66 9.63 -15.47 23.50
N ARG A 67 9.94 -15.34 22.21
CA ARG A 67 11.23 -14.81 21.72
C ARG A 67 11.22 -13.29 21.59
N LEU A 68 10.05 -12.67 21.58
CA LEU A 68 9.87 -11.23 21.44
C LEU A 68 9.74 -10.58 22.83
N PRO A 69 10.18 -9.33 23.04
CA PRO A 69 9.98 -8.64 24.31
C PRO A 69 8.50 -8.29 24.54
N SER A 70 8.16 -7.76 25.72
CA SER A 70 6.88 -7.08 25.98
C SER A 70 6.92 -5.64 25.46
N GLY A 71 5.77 -5.00 25.20
CA GLY A 71 5.67 -3.67 24.58
C GLY A 71 5.43 -3.73 23.07
N ALA A 72 5.81 -2.68 22.33
CA ALA A 72 5.64 -2.61 20.87
C ALA A 72 6.93 -2.37 20.12
N LEU A 73 6.96 -2.85 18.87
CA LEU A 73 7.96 -2.47 17.88
C LEU A 73 7.36 -1.45 16.91
N LEU A 74 8.09 -0.36 16.69
CA LEU A 74 7.75 0.68 15.72
C LEU A 74 8.79 0.66 14.59
N PHE A 75 8.33 0.61 13.35
CA PHE A 75 9.17 0.49 12.16
C PHE A 75 9.21 1.80 11.38
N PHE A 76 10.42 2.23 11.00
CA PHE A 76 10.66 3.46 10.26
C PHE A 76 11.61 3.22 9.08
N VAL A 77 11.36 3.89 7.96
CA VAL A 77 12.17 3.81 6.72
C VAL A 77 12.22 5.16 6.03
N TYR A 78 13.36 5.50 5.44
CA TYR A 78 13.51 6.66 4.58
C TYR A 78 12.89 6.37 3.20
N THR A 79 11.66 6.86 2.99
CA THR A 79 10.92 6.57 1.74
C THR A 79 11.14 7.60 0.63
N ALA A 80 11.76 8.73 0.93
CA ALA A 80 11.95 9.79 -0.08
C ALA A 80 12.96 9.44 -1.17
N ASP A 81 13.73 8.36 -0.99
CA ASP A 81 14.70 7.85 -1.97
C ASP A 81 14.80 6.32 -1.87
N LEU A 82 13.70 5.63 -2.20
CA LEU A 82 13.62 4.17 -2.13
C LEU A 82 14.57 3.47 -3.11
N PHE A 83 14.89 4.10 -4.23
CA PHE A 83 15.60 3.45 -5.34
C PHE A 83 17.11 3.48 -5.25
N SER A 84 17.69 4.46 -4.54
CA SER A 84 19.15 4.63 -4.60
C SER A 84 19.87 4.29 -3.30
N ARG A 85 19.19 4.23 -2.13
CA ARG A 85 19.87 4.12 -0.81
C ARG A 85 19.11 3.44 0.32
N CYS A 86 17.91 2.91 0.12
CA CYS A 86 17.07 2.54 1.28
C CYS A 86 17.64 1.40 2.15
N ASP A 87 18.43 0.49 1.58
CA ASP A 87 19.11 -0.62 2.27
C ASP A 87 20.44 -0.20 2.94
N GLN A 88 20.88 1.05 2.80
CA GLN A 88 22.09 1.53 3.43
C GLN A 88 21.89 1.78 4.94
N PRO A 89 22.92 1.49 5.78
CA PRO A 89 22.85 1.77 7.21
C PRO A 89 22.46 3.22 7.50
N GLY A 90 21.43 3.40 8.35
CA GLY A 90 20.90 4.71 8.73
C GLY A 90 19.68 5.19 7.93
N HIS A 91 19.16 4.40 6.99
CA HIS A 91 17.91 4.71 6.27
C HIS A 91 16.69 3.96 6.81
N SER A 92 16.84 3.25 7.93
CA SER A 92 15.77 2.57 8.62
C SER A 92 16.03 2.56 10.13
N ALA A 93 14.97 2.36 10.91
CA ALA A 93 15.07 2.18 12.35
C ALA A 93 13.93 1.29 12.85
N VAL A 94 14.23 0.49 13.88
CA VAL A 94 13.24 -0.22 14.69
C VAL A 94 13.37 0.27 16.11
N LEU A 95 12.29 0.81 16.66
CA LEU A 95 12.22 1.25 18.05
C LEU A 95 11.41 0.25 18.86
N HIS A 96 11.86 -0.04 20.07
CA HIS A 96 11.12 -0.81 21.05
C HIS A 96 10.59 0.11 22.14
N VAL A 97 9.26 0.22 22.23
CA VAL A 97 8.57 1.05 23.21
C VAL A 97 7.95 0.13 24.26
N THR A 98 8.22 0.40 25.53
CA THR A 98 7.65 -0.35 26.65
C THR A 98 6.59 0.49 27.37
N GLY A 99 5.62 -0.17 28.00
CA GLY A 99 4.55 0.50 28.73
C GLY A 99 3.34 0.90 27.87
N GLY A 100 2.31 1.43 28.54
CA GLY A 100 0.93 1.59 28.04
C GLY A 100 0.76 2.39 26.75
N LEU A 101 0.98 1.75 25.60
CA LEU A 101 0.82 2.32 24.26
C LEU A 101 -0.51 3.03 24.07
N ALA A 102 -1.60 2.45 24.58
CA ALA A 102 -2.93 3.05 24.48
C ALA A 102 -3.02 4.47 25.09
N SER A 103 -2.22 4.77 26.12
CA SER A 103 -2.15 6.10 26.74
C SER A 103 -1.24 7.10 26.02
N ILE A 104 -0.37 6.62 25.12
CA ILE A 104 0.51 7.50 24.36
C ILE A 104 -0.27 8.05 23.17
N PRO A 105 -0.44 9.38 23.04
CA PRO A 105 -1.15 9.96 21.91
C PRO A 105 -0.36 9.75 20.61
N PRO A 106 -1.03 9.60 19.45
CA PRO A 106 -0.34 9.57 18.16
C PRO A 106 0.45 10.86 17.93
N ARG A 107 1.72 10.73 17.54
CA ARG A 107 2.64 11.85 17.32
C ARG A 107 2.70 12.22 15.84
N GLU A 108 2.50 13.51 15.53
CA GLU A 108 2.63 14.01 14.17
C GLU A 108 4.06 13.85 13.63
N PRO A 109 4.23 13.50 12.34
CA PRO A 109 5.53 13.55 11.69
C PRO A 109 6.12 14.97 11.75
N PRO A 110 7.33 15.15 12.31
CA PRO A 110 8.00 16.45 12.34
C PRO A 110 8.27 17.04 10.93
N GLU A 111 8.52 18.35 10.85
CA GLU A 111 8.80 19.05 9.58
C GLU A 111 10.01 18.52 8.80
N HIS A 112 10.96 17.87 9.46
CA HIS A 112 12.12 17.27 8.82
C HIS A 112 11.84 15.87 8.23
N VAL A 113 10.64 15.30 8.44
CA VAL A 113 10.19 14.06 7.77
C VAL A 113 9.63 14.43 6.40
N PRO A 114 10.25 14.04 5.27
CA PRO A 114 9.74 14.38 3.95
C PRO A 114 8.37 13.74 3.69
N SER A 115 7.67 14.21 2.65
CA SER A 115 6.51 13.50 2.09
C SER A 115 6.89 12.06 1.77
N VAL A 116 5.97 11.12 1.96
CA VAL A 116 6.21 9.73 1.55
C VAL A 116 6.54 9.71 0.07
N TYR A 117 7.53 8.89 -0.30
CA TYR A 117 8.12 8.84 -1.65
C TYR A 117 8.87 10.08 -2.14
N GLY A 118 8.87 11.18 -1.38
CA GLY A 118 9.61 12.40 -1.73
C GLY A 118 9.32 12.85 -3.16
N ASN A 119 10.38 12.99 -3.96
CA ASN A 119 10.29 13.41 -5.36
C ASN A 119 9.59 12.38 -6.27
N SER A 120 9.39 11.14 -5.80
CA SER A 120 8.69 10.09 -6.54
C SER A 120 7.22 9.94 -6.14
N ALA A 121 6.68 10.85 -5.33
CA ALA A 121 5.29 10.79 -4.87
C ALA A 121 4.28 10.72 -6.03
N ASN A 122 4.53 11.40 -7.14
CA ASN A 122 3.69 11.33 -8.34
C ASN A 122 3.66 9.92 -8.99
N PHE A 123 4.66 9.06 -8.79
CA PHE A 123 4.62 7.69 -9.31
C PHE A 123 3.70 6.79 -8.48
N TYR A 124 3.69 6.99 -7.17
CA TYR A 124 3.09 6.04 -6.22
C TYR A 124 1.76 6.52 -5.62
N LEU A 125 1.58 7.83 -5.47
CA LEU A 125 0.35 8.41 -4.96
C LEU A 125 -0.54 8.85 -6.12
N PRO A 126 -1.72 8.24 -6.29
CA PRO A 126 -2.53 8.43 -7.49
C PRO A 126 -3.19 9.81 -7.59
N TRP A 127 -3.30 10.55 -6.49
CA TRP A 127 -3.80 11.94 -6.45
C TRP A 127 -2.70 12.99 -6.57
N VAL A 128 -1.42 12.63 -6.56
CA VAL A 128 -0.33 13.58 -6.81
C VAL A 128 -0.20 13.73 -8.34
N PRO A 129 -0.41 14.93 -8.92
CA PRO A 129 -0.31 15.13 -10.36
C PRO A 129 1.13 14.92 -10.83
N PRO A 130 1.36 14.66 -12.13
CA PRO A 130 2.71 14.69 -12.66
C PRO A 130 3.27 16.11 -12.52
N ASP A 131 4.54 16.26 -12.16
CA ASP A 131 5.21 17.56 -12.31
C ASP A 131 5.38 17.83 -13.80
N SER A 132 5.19 19.09 -14.21
CA SER A 132 5.32 19.54 -15.61
C SER A 132 6.71 19.36 -16.23
N ALA A 133 7.67 18.79 -15.50
CA ALA A 133 9.00 18.46 -15.99
C ALA A 133 9.41 17.07 -15.50
N TRP A 134 9.36 16.10 -16.40
CA TRP A 134 9.99 14.78 -16.34
C TRP A 134 11.52 14.79 -16.16
N LEU A 135 12.10 15.94 -15.80
CA LEU A 135 13.52 16.09 -15.49
C LEU A 135 13.72 15.83 -13.99
N PRO A 136 14.90 15.32 -13.56
CA PRO A 136 15.30 15.51 -12.16
C PRO A 136 15.09 16.98 -11.82
N PRO A 137 14.60 17.32 -10.60
CA PRO A 137 14.17 18.67 -10.27
C PRO A 137 15.18 19.66 -10.83
N THR A 138 14.77 20.46 -11.81
CA THR A 138 15.57 21.59 -12.23
C THR A 138 15.81 22.37 -10.94
N LYS A 139 17.08 22.61 -10.59
CA LYS A 139 17.46 23.28 -9.33
C LYS A 139 16.51 24.46 -9.10
N GLY A 140 15.66 24.36 -8.07
CA GLY A 140 14.74 25.43 -7.68
C GLY A 140 13.23 25.17 -7.86
N VAL A 141 12.78 24.08 -8.49
CA VAL A 141 11.35 23.71 -8.49
C VAL A 141 11.02 22.87 -7.25
N PRO A 142 10.06 23.28 -6.38
CA PRO A 142 9.67 22.50 -5.21
C PRO A 142 9.04 21.16 -5.62
N ALA A 143 9.41 20.08 -4.92
CA ALA A 143 8.81 18.77 -5.13
C ALA A 143 7.30 18.79 -4.80
N PRO A 144 6.49 17.96 -5.49
CA PRO A 144 5.06 17.89 -5.27
C PRO A 144 4.81 17.40 -3.84
N GLN A 145 4.01 18.16 -3.08
CA GLN A 145 3.79 17.89 -1.66
C GLN A 145 2.75 16.79 -1.49
N GLY A 146 3.23 15.55 -1.29
CA GLY A 146 2.41 14.44 -0.80
C GLY A 146 2.25 14.47 0.74
N PRO A 147 1.40 13.60 1.32
CA PRO A 147 1.32 13.44 2.77
C PRO A 147 2.67 12.95 3.34
N ARG A 148 2.96 13.31 4.60
CA ARG A 148 4.16 12.86 5.34
C ARG A 148 3.98 11.50 6.02
N SER A 149 2.79 10.91 5.92
CA SER A 149 2.44 9.60 6.45
C SER A 149 1.64 8.80 5.44
N PHE A 150 1.74 7.47 5.53
CA PHE A 150 0.85 6.54 4.84
C PHE A 150 -0.54 6.51 5.49
N PRO A 151 -1.59 6.02 4.81
CA PRO A 151 -2.88 5.76 5.45
C PRO A 151 -2.73 4.85 6.66
N SER A 152 -3.56 5.05 7.69
CA SER A 152 -3.53 4.23 8.90
C SER A 152 -4.51 3.07 8.80
N TRP A 153 -4.04 1.87 9.10
CA TRP A 153 -4.88 0.67 9.13
C TRP A 153 -4.56 -0.18 10.35
N ASN A 154 -5.56 -0.43 11.20
CA ASN A 154 -5.45 -1.39 12.30
C ASN A 154 -5.10 -2.77 11.75
N VAL A 155 -4.23 -3.49 12.47
CA VAL A 155 -3.89 -4.88 12.14
C VAL A 155 -4.02 -5.81 13.33
N GLU A 156 -4.39 -7.05 13.04
CA GLU A 156 -4.41 -8.15 14.00
C GLU A 156 -3.30 -9.15 13.66
N GLY A 157 -2.52 -9.53 14.67
CA GLY A 157 -1.51 -10.57 14.55
C GLY A 157 -2.10 -11.96 14.78
N SER A 158 -1.94 -12.84 13.81
CA SER A 158 -2.38 -14.24 13.91
C SER A 158 -1.21 -15.17 13.73
N SER A 159 -1.12 -16.21 14.56
CA SER A 159 -0.01 -17.17 14.46
C SER A 159 -0.19 -18.08 13.26
N LEU A 160 0.82 -18.11 12.40
CA LEU A 160 0.91 -19.03 11.27
C LEU A 160 2.10 -19.97 11.51
N ARG A 161 1.87 -21.27 11.35
CA ARG A 161 2.97 -22.24 11.27
C ARG A 161 3.44 -22.33 9.83
N THR A 162 4.53 -21.65 9.52
CA THR A 162 5.19 -21.78 8.22
C THR A 162 6.10 -23.00 8.26
N VAL A 163 5.67 -24.10 7.64
CA VAL A 163 6.56 -25.24 7.35
C VAL A 163 7.06 -25.05 5.93
N VAL A 164 8.24 -24.47 5.76
CA VAL A 164 8.93 -24.47 4.48
C VAL A 164 9.83 -25.71 4.47
N ASP A 165 9.34 -26.78 3.84
CA ASP A 165 10.13 -27.99 3.61
C ASP A 165 11.00 -27.72 2.38
N ALA A 166 12.09 -26.98 2.57
CA ALA A 166 13.11 -26.83 1.54
C ALA A 166 13.80 -28.18 1.38
N ARG A 167 13.28 -29.03 0.47
CA ARG A 167 13.95 -30.27 0.11
C ARG A 167 15.33 -29.96 -0.46
N ASP A 168 16.31 -30.64 0.13
CA ASP A 168 17.66 -30.91 -0.34
C ASP A 168 18.52 -29.66 -0.59
N GLY A 169 19.52 -29.45 0.28
CA GLY A 169 20.43 -28.30 0.29
C GLY A 169 21.34 -28.17 -0.94
N ARG A 170 20.74 -28.09 -2.12
CA ARG A 170 21.36 -27.67 -3.37
C ARG A 170 21.32 -26.15 -3.44
N GLU A 171 22.41 -25.58 -3.92
CA GLU A 171 22.55 -24.16 -4.17
C GLU A 171 21.46 -23.69 -5.16
N ILE A 172 20.66 -22.72 -4.75
CA ILE A 172 19.52 -22.24 -5.52
C ILE A 172 20.02 -21.22 -6.54
N THR A 173 20.27 -21.66 -7.78
CA THR A 173 20.61 -20.77 -8.91
C THR A 173 19.63 -20.98 -10.07
N GLY A 174 19.26 -19.90 -10.77
CA GLY A 174 18.43 -19.96 -11.98
C GLY A 174 16.94 -20.37 -11.77
N LYS A 175 16.32 -20.95 -12.80
CA LYS A 175 14.87 -21.25 -12.88
C LYS A 175 14.35 -22.16 -11.76
N ASP A 176 15.21 -22.96 -11.13
CA ASP A 176 14.85 -23.85 -10.01
C ASP A 176 14.59 -23.06 -8.72
N GLY A 177 15.25 -21.91 -8.54
CA GLY A 177 14.95 -21.00 -7.43
C GLY A 177 13.60 -20.31 -7.52
N VAL A 178 13.08 -20.07 -8.72
CA VAL A 178 11.71 -19.58 -8.89
C VAL A 178 10.70 -20.66 -8.48
N ARG A 179 10.95 -21.94 -8.79
CA ARG A 179 10.08 -23.06 -8.41
C ARG A 179 10.04 -23.29 -6.90
N HIS A 180 11.18 -23.20 -6.21
CA HIS A 180 11.25 -23.32 -4.75
C HIS A 180 10.58 -22.12 -4.03
N ARG A 181 10.73 -20.90 -4.56
CA ARG A 181 10.01 -19.72 -4.05
C ARG A 181 8.50 -19.89 -4.14
N ASN A 182 8.01 -20.34 -5.29
CA ASN A 182 6.59 -20.60 -5.50
C ASN A 182 6.03 -21.70 -4.59
N SER A 183 6.85 -22.68 -4.18
CA SER A 183 6.40 -23.75 -3.28
C SER A 183 6.27 -23.28 -1.83
N ALA A 184 7.17 -22.39 -1.37
CA ALA A 184 7.06 -21.76 -0.06
C ALA A 184 5.84 -20.85 0.04
N ASP A 185 5.61 -20.00 -0.97
CA ASP A 185 4.44 -19.12 -1.02
C ASP A 185 3.13 -19.93 -1.13
N ALA A 186 3.11 -21.04 -1.86
CA ALA A 186 1.96 -21.95 -1.91
C ALA A 186 1.70 -22.66 -0.57
N ALA A 187 2.74 -23.05 0.18
CA ALA A 187 2.58 -23.63 1.51
C ALA A 187 2.02 -22.61 2.51
N ILE A 188 2.50 -21.37 2.43
CA ILE A 188 2.01 -20.25 3.24
C ILE A 188 0.56 -19.92 2.89
N TRP A 189 0.21 -19.90 1.59
CA TRP A 189 -1.18 -19.75 1.14
C TRP A 189 -2.11 -20.81 1.74
N ARG A 190 -1.72 -22.09 1.69
CA ARG A 190 -2.52 -23.19 2.28
C ARG A 190 -2.66 -23.04 3.79
N ALA A 191 -1.59 -22.64 4.47
CA ALA A 191 -1.64 -22.38 5.90
C ALA A 191 -2.60 -21.22 6.21
N TYR A 192 -2.60 -20.16 5.39
CA TYR A 192 -3.55 -19.06 5.51
C TYR A 192 -5.00 -19.55 5.31
N GLU A 193 -5.28 -20.28 4.23
CA GLU A 193 -6.65 -20.79 3.99
C GLU A 193 -7.13 -21.73 5.11
N GLY A 194 -6.21 -22.48 5.73
CA GLY A 194 -6.53 -23.30 6.90
C GLY A 194 -6.86 -22.52 8.18
N VAL A 195 -6.37 -21.28 8.31
CA VAL A 195 -6.62 -20.43 9.49
C VAL A 195 -7.81 -19.49 9.26
N PHE A 196 -7.94 -18.92 8.06
CA PHE A 196 -8.88 -17.83 7.78
C PHE A 196 -9.98 -18.20 6.79
N GLY A 197 -9.96 -19.42 6.25
CA GLY A 197 -10.86 -19.83 5.18
C GLY A 197 -10.39 -19.37 3.79
N PRO A 198 -11.18 -19.60 2.74
CA PRO A 198 -10.78 -19.35 1.37
C PRO A 198 -10.46 -17.88 1.14
N ALA A 199 -9.38 -17.61 0.39
CA ALA A 199 -9.03 -16.24 0.04
C ALA A 199 -10.14 -15.59 -0.82
N PRO A 200 -10.52 -14.33 -0.53
CA PRO A 200 -11.52 -13.62 -1.33
C PRO A 200 -11.03 -13.38 -2.77
N LEU A 201 -11.96 -13.14 -3.68
CA LEU A 201 -11.66 -12.63 -5.01
C LEU A 201 -11.39 -11.11 -4.92
N TRP A 202 -10.35 -10.63 -5.59
CA TRP A 202 -10.14 -9.18 -5.74
C TRP A 202 -9.68 -8.84 -7.15
N GLU A 203 -10.46 -8.00 -7.83
CA GLU A 203 -10.10 -7.35 -9.09
C GLU A 203 -10.66 -5.93 -9.11
N TYR A 204 -10.15 -5.08 -10.00
CA TYR A 204 -10.82 -3.81 -10.25
C TYR A 204 -12.25 -4.07 -10.74
N PRO A 205 -13.27 -3.37 -10.21
CA PRO A 205 -14.67 -3.60 -10.60
C PRO A 205 -14.92 -3.51 -12.12
N THR A 206 -14.15 -2.67 -12.81
CA THR A 206 -14.24 -2.48 -14.26
C THR A 206 -13.62 -3.62 -15.08
N TRP A 207 -13.04 -4.63 -14.44
CA TRP A 207 -12.48 -5.82 -15.07
C TRP A 207 -13.37 -7.06 -14.95
N TRP A 208 -14.46 -6.99 -14.19
CA TRP A 208 -15.42 -8.09 -14.09
C TRP A 208 -16.23 -8.26 -15.36
N GLU A 209 -16.49 -9.52 -15.71
CA GLU A 209 -17.33 -9.93 -16.82
C GLU A 209 -18.59 -10.66 -16.31
N GLU A 210 -19.59 -10.83 -17.18
CA GLU A 210 -20.85 -11.55 -16.85
C GLU A 210 -20.60 -12.96 -16.29
N LYS A 211 -19.57 -13.65 -16.79
CA LYS A 211 -19.18 -14.98 -16.29
C LYS A 211 -18.67 -14.99 -14.84
N ASP A 212 -18.30 -13.84 -14.29
CA ASP A 212 -17.80 -13.69 -12.93
C ASP A 212 -18.98 -13.51 -11.92
N LEU A 213 -20.19 -13.17 -12.40
CA LEU A 213 -21.40 -12.96 -11.59
C LEU A 213 -21.75 -14.10 -10.63
N PRO A 214 -21.67 -15.41 -11.00
CA PRO A 214 -21.99 -16.49 -10.07
C PRO A 214 -21.09 -16.53 -8.83
N ARG A 215 -19.89 -15.94 -8.90
CA ARG A 215 -18.95 -15.83 -7.76
C ARG A 215 -19.09 -14.53 -6.99
N LEU A 216 -19.62 -13.49 -7.64
CA LEU A 216 -19.81 -12.17 -7.06
C LEU A 216 -21.16 -12.06 -6.31
N GLY A 217 -22.14 -12.92 -6.63
CA GLY A 217 -23.47 -12.92 -5.98
C GLY A 217 -24.24 -11.62 -6.27
N ASP A 218 -25.00 -11.14 -5.28
CA ASP A 218 -25.69 -9.83 -5.32
C ASP A 218 -24.67 -8.69 -5.12
N HIS A 219 -23.81 -8.50 -6.12
CA HIS A 219 -22.75 -7.51 -6.06
C HIS A 219 -23.31 -6.08 -6.20
N PRO A 220 -22.99 -5.13 -5.31
CA PRO A 220 -23.63 -3.81 -5.27
C PRO A 220 -23.14 -2.83 -6.36
N LEU A 221 -22.14 -3.23 -7.16
CA LEU A 221 -21.63 -2.43 -8.27
C LEU A 221 -22.13 -2.94 -9.62
N PRO A 222 -22.43 -2.05 -10.58
CA PRO A 222 -22.78 -2.45 -11.93
C PRO A 222 -21.56 -3.05 -12.65
N LEU A 223 -21.80 -3.92 -13.64
CA LEU A 223 -20.76 -4.40 -14.55
C LEU A 223 -20.40 -3.32 -15.58
N ALA A 224 -19.15 -3.32 -16.03
CA ALA A 224 -18.72 -2.47 -17.14
C ALA A 224 -19.44 -2.86 -18.43
N GLN A 225 -20.04 -1.89 -19.10
CA GLN A 225 -20.73 -2.06 -20.38
C GLN A 225 -19.84 -1.66 -21.56
N ARG A 226 -20.21 -2.06 -22.78
CA ARG A 226 -19.44 -1.76 -24.00
C ARG A 226 -19.64 -0.35 -24.54
N GLU A 227 -20.75 0.29 -24.19
CA GLU A 227 -21.18 1.55 -24.82
C GLU A 227 -21.29 2.71 -23.82
N VAL A 228 -21.39 2.42 -22.51
CA VAL A 228 -21.63 3.41 -21.47
C VAL A 228 -20.45 3.48 -20.50
N ALA A 229 -20.05 4.70 -20.14
CA ALA A 229 -19.00 4.94 -19.16
C ALA A 229 -19.40 4.35 -17.81
N TRP A 230 -18.50 3.57 -17.21
CA TRP A 230 -18.76 2.91 -15.95
C TRP A 230 -18.65 3.89 -14.78
N VAL A 231 -19.63 3.84 -13.88
CA VAL A 231 -19.63 4.54 -12.60
C VAL A 231 -20.14 3.59 -11.51
N PRO A 232 -19.70 3.74 -10.25
CA PRO A 232 -20.16 2.88 -9.15
C PRO A 232 -21.67 2.98 -8.86
N ASP A 233 -22.20 4.19 -8.85
CA ASP A 233 -23.63 4.53 -8.67
C ASP A 233 -23.87 5.99 -9.10
N ASP A 234 -25.08 6.52 -8.85
CA ASP A 234 -25.51 7.89 -9.16
C ASP A 234 -24.93 8.95 -8.21
N THR A 235 -24.53 8.58 -7.00
CA THR A 235 -23.94 9.47 -6.00
C THR A 235 -22.42 9.67 -6.15
N TRP A 236 -21.77 8.93 -7.04
CA TRP A 236 -20.37 9.15 -7.42
C TRP A 236 -20.14 10.52 -8.12
N PRO A 237 -18.97 11.16 -8.01
CA PRO A 237 -17.91 10.95 -7.02
C PRO A 237 -18.35 11.29 -5.60
N TYR A 238 -17.89 10.51 -4.62
CA TYR A 238 -18.29 10.67 -3.21
C TYR A 238 -17.57 11.83 -2.53
N ALA A 239 -16.30 12.02 -2.86
CA ALA A 239 -15.43 13.04 -2.27
C ALA A 239 -14.47 13.63 -3.31
N TRP A 240 -13.89 14.79 -3.00
CA TRP A 240 -12.94 15.47 -3.88
C TRP A 240 -11.70 14.62 -4.24
N ILE A 241 -11.25 13.74 -3.35
CA ILE A 241 -10.14 12.82 -3.60
C ILE A 241 -10.43 11.90 -4.80
N ASN A 242 -11.69 11.54 -5.05
CA ASN A 242 -12.07 10.77 -6.23
C ASN A 242 -11.80 11.55 -7.52
N ILE A 243 -12.21 12.82 -7.56
CA ILE A 243 -11.98 13.73 -8.68
C ILE A 243 -10.47 13.96 -8.88
N GLN A 244 -9.72 14.20 -7.80
CA GLN A 244 -8.28 14.43 -7.86
C GLN A 244 -7.52 13.21 -8.40
N ILE A 245 -7.86 12.01 -7.95
CA ILE A 245 -7.23 10.78 -8.46
C ILE A 245 -7.54 10.59 -9.95
N PHE A 246 -8.78 10.81 -10.35
CA PHE A 246 -9.17 10.73 -11.75
C PHE A 246 -8.36 11.72 -12.59
N ALA A 247 -8.38 13.01 -12.22
CA ALA A 247 -7.72 14.08 -12.95
C ALA A 247 -6.20 13.86 -13.02
N ALA A 248 -5.55 13.54 -11.90
CA ALA A 248 -4.11 13.27 -11.87
C ALA A 248 -3.74 12.02 -12.68
N SER A 249 -4.56 10.95 -12.62
CA SER A 249 -4.32 9.75 -13.42
C SER A 249 -4.58 9.97 -14.91
N PHE A 250 -5.56 10.82 -15.24
CA PHE A 250 -5.83 11.23 -16.61
C PHE A 250 -4.63 12.00 -17.17
N MET A 251 -4.17 13.06 -16.50
CA MET A 251 -2.98 13.83 -16.88
C MET A 251 -1.75 12.92 -17.09
N LYS A 252 -1.49 11.98 -16.17
CA LYS A 252 -0.44 10.96 -16.34
C LYS A 252 -0.63 10.12 -17.60
N GLN A 253 -1.84 9.60 -17.84
CA GLN A 253 -2.07 8.80 -19.06
C GLN A 253 -1.77 9.59 -20.33
N LEU A 254 -2.04 10.90 -20.36
CA LEU A 254 -1.75 11.75 -21.51
C LEU A 254 -0.25 11.93 -21.75
N GLU A 255 0.53 12.02 -20.67
CA GLU A 255 1.98 12.17 -20.78
C GLU A 255 2.69 10.85 -21.13
N PHE A 256 2.19 9.71 -20.61
CA PHE A 256 2.89 8.42 -20.71
C PHE A 256 2.41 7.52 -21.84
N LYS A 257 1.12 7.55 -22.16
CA LYS A 257 0.61 6.73 -23.27
C LYS A 257 0.84 7.56 -24.51
N GLU A 258 1.61 7.01 -25.45
CA GLU A 258 1.97 7.62 -26.73
C GLU A 258 0.78 7.81 -27.68
N ILE A 259 -0.30 8.44 -27.21
CA ILE A 259 -1.50 8.70 -27.97
C ILE A 259 -1.19 9.87 -28.91
N SER A 260 -1.29 9.65 -30.22
CA SER A 260 -0.86 10.59 -31.26
C SER A 260 -1.48 11.98 -31.14
N GLU A 261 -2.76 12.05 -30.78
CA GLU A 261 -3.55 13.26 -30.62
C GLU A 261 -3.09 14.11 -29.43
N PHE A 262 -2.47 13.47 -28.43
CA PHE A 262 -1.87 14.14 -27.27
C PHE A 262 -0.40 14.52 -27.52
N LYS A 263 0.38 13.69 -28.24
CA LYS A 263 1.74 14.03 -28.69
C LYS A 263 1.75 15.28 -29.57
N GLY A 264 0.72 15.46 -30.39
CA GLY A 264 0.55 16.63 -31.25
C GLY A 264 0.12 17.90 -30.54
N ARG A 265 -0.20 17.86 -29.23
CA ARG A 265 -0.82 18.96 -28.47
C ARG A 265 -1.95 19.65 -29.24
N THR A 266 -2.94 18.86 -29.64
CA THR A 266 -4.17 19.40 -30.24
C THR A 266 -4.86 20.37 -29.28
N SER A 267 -5.69 21.28 -29.80
CA SER A 267 -6.48 22.22 -28.98
C SER A 267 -7.32 21.50 -27.92
N ASP A 268 -7.85 20.31 -28.24
CA ASP A 268 -8.58 19.48 -27.28
C ASP A 268 -7.67 18.95 -26.17
N SER A 269 -6.48 18.44 -26.49
CA SER A 269 -5.56 17.96 -25.47
C SER A 269 -5.13 19.05 -24.49
N GLU A 270 -4.85 20.28 -24.97
CA GLU A 270 -4.47 21.41 -24.11
C GLU A 270 -5.64 21.88 -23.24
N ARG A 271 -6.85 21.92 -23.79
CA ARG A 271 -8.08 22.20 -23.05
C ARG A 271 -8.29 21.19 -21.93
N PHE A 272 -8.30 19.89 -22.24
CA PHE A 272 -8.57 18.84 -21.25
C PHE A 272 -7.48 18.72 -20.18
N LEU A 273 -6.21 19.01 -20.52
CA LEU A 273 -5.14 19.13 -19.54
C LEU A 273 -5.38 20.29 -18.56
N THR A 274 -5.75 21.45 -19.08
CA THR A 274 -6.06 22.65 -18.28
C THR A 274 -7.26 22.40 -17.36
N GLU A 275 -8.33 21.79 -17.89
CA GLU A 275 -9.53 21.45 -17.13
C GLU A 275 -9.24 20.40 -16.06
N ALA A 276 -8.46 19.36 -16.36
CA ALA A 276 -8.05 18.35 -15.37
C ALA A 276 -7.24 18.97 -14.22
N ALA A 277 -6.30 19.88 -14.53
CA ALA A 277 -5.56 20.62 -13.53
C ALA A 277 -6.47 21.51 -12.66
N SER A 278 -7.49 22.12 -13.27
CA SER A 278 -8.49 22.93 -12.55
C SER A 278 -9.33 22.09 -11.59
N TRP A 279 -9.82 20.92 -12.01
CA TRP A 279 -10.54 19.97 -11.14
C TRP A 279 -9.68 19.51 -9.96
N HIS A 280 -8.39 19.26 -10.21
CA HIS A 280 -7.45 18.86 -9.17
C HIS A 280 -7.19 19.98 -8.14
N LEU A 281 -6.99 21.21 -8.63
CA LEU A 281 -6.77 22.39 -7.80
C LEU A 281 -7.99 22.68 -6.91
N GLU A 282 -9.20 22.61 -7.46
CA GLU A 282 -10.43 22.82 -6.68
C GLU A 282 -10.57 21.78 -5.57
N GLY A 283 -10.26 20.51 -5.84
CA GLY A 283 -10.22 19.48 -4.79
C GLY A 283 -9.19 19.75 -3.70
N THR A 284 -8.08 20.41 -4.04
CA THR A 284 -7.06 20.83 -3.07
C THR A 284 -7.60 21.94 -2.18
N GLN A 285 -8.30 22.92 -2.77
CA GLN A 285 -8.90 24.05 -2.06
C GLN A 285 -10.08 23.63 -1.18
N ALA A 286 -10.92 22.71 -1.66
CA ALA A 286 -12.05 22.18 -0.91
C ALA A 286 -11.63 21.22 0.23
N GLY A 287 -10.46 20.59 0.09
CA GLY A 287 -10.00 19.53 0.96
C GLY A 287 -10.34 18.14 0.38
N PRO A 288 -9.36 17.25 0.16
CA PRO A 288 -9.57 15.98 -0.56
C PRO A 288 -10.65 15.07 0.04
N PHE A 289 -10.81 15.08 1.36
CA PHE A 289 -11.75 14.21 2.06
C PHE A 289 -13.09 14.88 2.36
N THR A 290 -13.48 15.89 1.59
CA THR A 290 -14.78 16.54 1.70
C THR A 290 -15.72 16.08 0.58
N GLY A 291 -17.03 16.13 0.85
CA GLY A 291 -18.06 15.70 -0.09
C GLY A 291 -18.19 16.64 -1.30
N VAL A 292 -18.64 16.09 -2.43
CA VAL A 292 -18.89 16.86 -3.66
C VAL A 292 -20.38 17.19 -3.77
N THR A 293 -20.71 18.45 -4.05
CA THR A 293 -22.12 18.87 -4.22
C THR A 293 -22.75 18.22 -5.45
N ALA A 294 -24.08 18.12 -5.49
CA ALA A 294 -24.80 17.51 -6.62
C ALA A 294 -24.44 18.18 -7.96
N ASP A 295 -24.38 19.51 -7.99
CA ASP A 295 -24.04 20.28 -9.19
C ASP A 295 -22.60 20.02 -9.65
N ARG A 296 -21.63 19.97 -8.72
CA ARG A 296 -20.23 19.68 -9.06
C ARG A 296 -20.05 18.24 -9.51
N ARG A 297 -20.78 17.27 -8.94
CA ARG A 297 -20.79 15.88 -9.42
C ARG A 297 -21.32 15.79 -10.85
N ALA A 298 -22.41 16.47 -11.16
CA ALA A 298 -22.98 16.51 -12.50
C ALA A 298 -22.01 17.14 -13.51
N ALA A 299 -21.40 18.28 -13.15
CA ALA A 299 -20.41 18.95 -13.97
C ALA A 299 -19.17 18.08 -14.24
N PHE A 300 -18.65 17.38 -13.22
CA PHE A 300 -17.51 16.48 -13.37
C PHE A 300 -17.84 15.29 -14.28
N ARG A 301 -19.03 14.69 -14.15
CA ARG A 301 -19.46 13.59 -15.01
C ARG A 301 -19.60 14.02 -16.46
N ALA A 302 -20.25 15.16 -16.71
CA ALA A 302 -20.36 15.72 -18.06
C ALA A 302 -18.98 15.97 -18.69
N TRP A 303 -18.04 16.51 -17.91
CA TRP A 303 -16.65 16.69 -18.35
C TRP A 303 -15.95 15.37 -18.67
N SER A 304 -16.06 14.36 -17.79
CA SER A 304 -15.49 13.03 -17.97
C SER A 304 -16.05 12.32 -19.21
N ASP A 305 -17.37 12.42 -19.45
CA ASP A 305 -18.03 11.81 -20.61
C ASP A 305 -17.63 12.47 -21.93
N ALA A 306 -17.26 13.76 -21.90
CA ALA A 306 -16.78 14.49 -23.07
C ALA A 306 -15.37 14.07 -23.53
N ILE A 307 -14.60 13.35 -22.70
CA ILE A 307 -13.24 12.89 -23.05
C ILE A 307 -13.29 11.92 -24.24
N GLY A 308 -14.16 10.91 -24.19
CA GLY A 308 -14.22 9.88 -25.24
C GLY A 308 -14.47 10.46 -26.65
N PRO A 309 -15.53 11.29 -26.84
CA PRO A 309 -15.79 11.96 -28.12
C PRO A 309 -14.65 12.86 -28.61
N ALA A 310 -13.90 13.50 -27.71
CA ALA A 310 -12.79 14.38 -28.06
C ALA A 310 -11.53 13.62 -28.51
N PHE A 311 -11.38 12.35 -28.11
CA PHE A 311 -10.20 11.55 -28.40
C PHE A 311 -10.60 10.16 -28.90
N PRO A 312 -10.78 9.96 -30.22
CA PRO A 312 -11.22 8.68 -30.78
C PRO A 312 -10.32 7.48 -30.44
N SER A 313 -9.02 7.71 -30.21
CA SER A 313 -8.08 6.70 -29.72
C SER A 313 -8.18 6.41 -28.22
N PHE A 314 -8.80 7.31 -27.44
CA PHE A 314 -9.10 7.15 -26.03
C PHE A 314 -10.37 6.30 -25.86
N ARG A 315 -10.18 4.99 -25.74
CA ARG A 315 -11.29 4.04 -25.70
C ARG A 315 -12.05 4.13 -24.37
N LEU A 316 -13.33 3.79 -24.41
CA LEU A 316 -14.19 3.65 -23.23
C LEU A 316 -13.54 2.83 -22.10
N ARG A 317 -12.79 1.79 -22.47
CA ARG A 317 -12.01 0.99 -21.52
C ARG A 317 -11.03 1.82 -20.69
N GLN A 318 -10.33 2.79 -21.27
CA GLN A 318 -9.38 3.66 -20.54
C GLN A 318 -10.12 4.60 -19.59
N LEU A 319 -11.29 5.10 -19.99
CA LEU A 319 -12.16 5.89 -19.12
C LEU A 319 -12.63 5.06 -17.91
N ASN A 320 -13.05 3.82 -18.15
CA ASN A 320 -13.45 2.88 -17.09
C ASN A 320 -12.27 2.53 -16.18
N GLU A 321 -11.05 2.38 -16.71
CA GLU A 321 -9.84 2.16 -15.90
C GLU A 321 -9.54 3.37 -15.00
N LEU A 322 -9.70 4.61 -15.50
CA LEU A 322 -9.55 5.82 -14.68
C LEU A 322 -10.61 5.91 -13.58
N THR A 323 -11.87 5.70 -13.92
CA THR A 323 -12.98 5.75 -12.96
C THR A 323 -12.87 4.66 -11.91
N GLY A 324 -12.55 3.42 -12.31
CA GLY A 324 -12.31 2.31 -11.40
C GLY A 324 -11.14 2.56 -10.45
N LYS A 325 -10.04 3.14 -10.96
CA LYS A 325 -8.90 3.54 -10.12
C LYS A 325 -9.28 4.64 -9.14
N ALA A 326 -9.98 5.68 -9.58
CA ALA A 326 -10.45 6.78 -8.74
C ALA A 326 -11.41 6.31 -7.64
N PHE A 327 -12.27 5.35 -7.96
CA PHE A 327 -13.15 4.69 -7.00
C PHE A 327 -12.38 3.93 -5.93
N VAL A 328 -11.55 2.97 -6.34
CA VAL A 328 -10.85 2.08 -5.41
C VAL A 328 -9.83 2.86 -4.57
N ALA A 329 -8.92 3.60 -5.20
CA ALA A 329 -7.88 4.34 -4.49
C ALA A 329 -8.46 5.50 -3.68
N GLY A 330 -9.57 6.11 -4.13
CA GLY A 330 -10.24 7.14 -3.34
C GLY A 330 -10.90 6.57 -2.09
N ALA A 331 -11.49 5.37 -2.17
CA ALA A 331 -12.02 4.68 -1.01
C ALA A 331 -10.91 4.30 -0.01
N ASP A 332 -9.80 3.72 -0.48
CA ASP A 332 -8.63 3.42 0.36
C ASP A 332 -8.11 4.67 1.08
N ALA A 333 -7.98 5.78 0.35
CA ALA A 333 -7.49 7.05 0.88
C ALA A 333 -8.46 7.63 1.93
N MET A 334 -9.76 7.63 1.66
CA MET A 334 -10.77 8.06 2.65
C MET A 334 -10.71 7.19 3.91
N LEU A 335 -10.75 5.86 3.77
CA LEU A 335 -10.78 4.93 4.90
C LEU A 335 -9.51 5.04 5.76
N GLY A 336 -8.35 5.25 5.13
CA GLY A 336 -7.06 5.27 5.82
C GLY A 336 -6.59 6.64 6.33
N TYR A 337 -6.98 7.75 5.68
CA TYR A 337 -6.57 9.10 6.10
C TYR A 337 -7.67 9.87 6.84
N ALA A 338 -8.94 9.60 6.55
CA ALA A 338 -10.08 10.35 7.07
C ALA A 338 -11.28 9.43 7.38
N PRO A 339 -11.14 8.48 8.33
CA PRO A 339 -12.17 7.47 8.60
C PRO A 339 -13.53 8.05 8.98
N GLU A 340 -13.57 9.22 9.64
CA GLU A 340 -14.81 9.94 9.97
C GLU A 340 -15.53 10.45 8.71
N ALA A 341 -14.79 11.05 7.78
CA ALA A 341 -15.32 11.47 6.49
C ALA A 341 -15.76 10.26 5.66
N ALA A 342 -14.98 9.17 5.67
CA ALA A 342 -15.30 7.94 4.96
C ALA A 342 -16.67 7.37 5.39
N ARG A 343 -16.99 7.36 6.70
CA ARG A 343 -18.29 6.88 7.19
C ARG A 343 -19.48 7.67 6.65
N SER A 344 -19.27 8.97 6.41
CA SER A 344 -20.33 9.88 5.96
C SER A 344 -20.45 9.91 4.43
N LEU A 345 -19.32 9.77 3.72
CA LEU A 345 -19.25 9.97 2.27
C LEU A 345 -19.26 8.66 1.48
N LEU A 346 -18.66 7.59 2.00
CA LEU A 346 -18.58 6.30 1.29
C LEU A 346 -19.80 5.43 1.62
N PRO A 347 -20.58 4.99 0.62
CA PRO A 347 -21.73 4.12 0.88
C PRO A 347 -21.32 2.80 1.54
N ALA A 348 -21.85 2.49 2.73
CA ALA A 348 -21.47 1.32 3.51
C ALA A 348 -21.63 -0.03 2.76
N ARG A 349 -22.60 -0.10 1.83
CA ARG A 349 -22.80 -1.26 0.94
C ARG A 349 -21.57 -1.61 0.08
N LEU A 350 -20.64 -0.67 -0.11
CA LEU A 350 -19.44 -0.86 -0.92
C LEU A 350 -18.26 -1.42 -0.13
N LEU A 351 -18.31 -1.44 1.20
CA LEU A 351 -17.22 -1.98 2.01
C LEU A 351 -16.94 -3.46 1.69
N PRO A 352 -17.93 -4.37 1.59
CA PRO A 352 -17.68 -5.76 1.21
C PRO A 352 -16.93 -5.91 -0.12
N VAL A 353 -17.13 -4.99 -1.06
CA VAL A 353 -16.46 -4.98 -2.36
C VAL A 353 -14.95 -4.78 -2.22
N LEU A 354 -14.55 -3.92 -1.29
CA LEU A 354 -13.14 -3.57 -1.06
C LEU A 354 -12.44 -4.60 -0.16
N ALA A 355 -13.18 -5.47 0.53
CA ALA A 355 -12.63 -6.40 1.51
C ALA A 355 -11.51 -7.29 0.95
N GLY A 356 -11.68 -7.78 -0.29
CA GLY A 356 -10.67 -8.61 -0.95
C GLY A 356 -9.33 -7.90 -1.17
N ARG A 357 -9.35 -6.58 -1.34
CA ARG A 357 -8.15 -5.75 -1.47
C ARG A 357 -7.37 -5.64 -0.18
N HIS A 358 -8.08 -5.65 0.96
CA HIS A 358 -7.48 -5.51 2.27
C HIS A 358 -7.05 -6.83 2.90
N ALA A 359 -7.41 -7.96 2.27
CA ALA A 359 -6.99 -9.29 2.67
C ALA A 359 -5.49 -9.51 2.39
N PRO A 360 -4.75 -10.21 3.28
CA PRO A 360 -3.35 -10.58 3.04
C PRO A 360 -3.16 -11.52 1.83
N PHE A 361 -4.24 -12.17 1.40
CA PHE A 361 -4.28 -13.08 0.26
C PHE A 361 -5.57 -12.86 -0.51
N ALA A 362 -5.48 -12.70 -1.83
CA ALA A 362 -6.65 -12.63 -2.69
C ALA A 362 -6.43 -13.34 -4.02
N ARG A 363 -7.48 -14.01 -4.51
CA ARG A 363 -7.47 -14.65 -5.83
C ARG A 363 -7.61 -13.57 -6.91
N ARG A 364 -6.89 -13.73 -8.03
CA ARG A 364 -6.98 -12.90 -9.25
C ARG A 364 -7.18 -13.80 -10.47
N LYS A 365 -7.77 -13.29 -11.55
CA LYS A 365 -8.01 -14.00 -12.82
C LYS A 365 -6.73 -14.16 -13.65
N ARG A 366 -5.75 -13.25 -13.49
CA ARG A 366 -4.40 -13.36 -14.09
C ARG A 366 -3.44 -14.11 -13.17
N LYS A 367 -2.37 -14.66 -13.76
CA LYS A 367 -1.64 -15.88 -13.35
C LYS A 367 -1.04 -15.96 -11.94
N ASP A 368 -1.02 -14.89 -11.15
CA ASP A 368 -0.47 -14.95 -9.79
C ASP A 368 -1.49 -14.43 -8.77
N PRO A 369 -1.76 -15.18 -7.69
CA PRO A 369 -2.57 -14.70 -6.60
C PRO A 369 -1.94 -13.43 -6.01
N LEU A 370 -2.78 -12.50 -5.52
CA LEU A 370 -2.29 -11.37 -4.75
C LEU A 370 -1.83 -11.91 -3.38
N LEU A 371 -0.53 -11.78 -3.13
CA LEU A 371 0.10 -12.09 -1.86
C LEU A 371 0.63 -10.79 -1.27
N VAL A 372 0.00 -10.33 -0.19
CA VAL A 372 0.45 -9.19 0.61
C VAL A 372 0.75 -9.70 2.01
N ARG A 373 2.01 -10.09 2.23
CA ARG A 373 2.42 -10.73 3.48
C ARG A 373 3.17 -9.76 4.39
N HIS A 374 2.41 -9.03 5.18
CA HIS A 374 2.94 -8.34 6.36
C HIS A 374 3.08 -9.33 7.51
N GLN A 375 4.26 -9.44 8.13
CA GLN A 375 4.48 -10.41 9.22
C GLN A 375 5.58 -9.99 10.19
N LEU A 376 5.55 -10.57 11.39
CA LEU A 376 6.68 -10.66 12.31
C LEU A 376 7.18 -12.10 12.40
N LEU A 377 8.50 -12.29 12.48
CA LEU A 377 9.12 -13.62 12.51
C LEU A 377 8.73 -14.47 11.28
N GLY A 378 9.04 -15.77 11.35
CA GLY A 378 8.79 -16.69 10.23
C GLY A 378 9.88 -16.65 9.16
N HIS A 379 9.54 -17.17 7.99
CA HIS A 379 10.42 -17.18 6.82
C HIS A 379 10.15 -15.96 5.94
N GLY A 380 11.21 -15.25 5.55
CA GLY A 380 11.13 -14.09 4.66
C GLY A 380 10.72 -14.48 3.24
N ARG A 381 10.08 -13.57 2.52
CA ARG A 381 9.80 -13.71 1.09
C ARG A 381 11.12 -13.57 0.35
N SER A 382 11.49 -14.58 -0.42
CA SER A 382 12.71 -14.53 -1.23
C SER A 382 12.38 -13.93 -2.58
N VAL A 383 12.87 -12.71 -2.85
CA VAL A 383 12.72 -12.05 -4.15
C VAL A 383 14.08 -11.95 -4.85
N GLN A 384 15.14 -11.54 -4.15
CA GLN A 384 16.51 -11.43 -4.67
C GLN A 384 17.55 -12.25 -3.88
N GLY A 385 17.17 -12.90 -2.77
CA GLY A 385 18.02 -13.82 -2.00
C GLY A 385 18.35 -13.37 -0.57
N ALA A 386 17.73 -12.30 -0.05
CA ALA A 386 17.96 -11.81 1.30
C ALA A 386 17.63 -12.85 2.39
N PRO A 387 16.53 -13.61 2.33
CA PRO A 387 16.25 -14.66 3.32
C PRO A 387 17.31 -15.76 3.35
N GLU A 388 17.87 -16.14 2.21
CA GLU A 388 18.93 -17.14 2.09
C GLU A 388 20.24 -16.61 2.65
N ARG A 389 20.59 -15.35 2.35
CA ARG A 389 21.82 -14.70 2.81
C ARG A 389 21.80 -14.39 4.30
N LEU A 390 20.70 -13.86 4.82
CA LEU A 390 20.62 -13.38 6.21
C LEU A 390 20.06 -14.43 7.17
N GLY A 391 19.25 -15.38 6.67
CA GLY A 391 18.56 -16.37 7.50
C GLY A 391 19.46 -17.41 8.16
N GLU A 392 20.76 -17.46 7.85
CA GLU A 392 21.74 -18.30 8.57
C GLU A 392 21.99 -17.78 9.99
N ASP A 393 22.21 -16.47 10.14
CA ASP A 393 22.61 -15.84 11.41
C ASP A 393 21.57 -14.87 11.98
N HIS A 394 20.59 -14.46 11.18
CA HIS A 394 19.55 -13.50 11.56
C HIS A 394 18.16 -14.12 11.56
N LEU A 395 17.29 -13.49 12.35
CA LEU A 395 15.86 -13.71 12.35
C LEU A 395 15.21 -12.59 11.56
N LEU A 396 14.20 -12.92 10.77
CA LEU A 396 13.29 -11.92 10.23
C LEU A 396 12.53 -11.31 11.41
N LEU A 397 12.75 -10.04 11.72
CA LEU A 397 12.00 -9.32 12.75
C LEU A 397 10.63 -8.88 12.22
N GLY A 398 10.61 -8.30 11.02
CA GLY A 398 9.39 -7.83 10.37
C GLY A 398 9.53 -7.83 8.85
N GLN A 399 8.41 -8.03 8.15
CA GLN A 399 8.32 -7.94 6.70
C GLN A 399 7.09 -7.12 6.31
N PHE A 400 7.24 -6.25 5.34
CA PHE A 400 6.17 -5.42 4.77
C PHE A 400 6.22 -5.52 3.24
N ASP A 401 5.22 -6.18 2.66
CA ASP A 401 5.12 -6.36 1.21
C ASP A 401 4.61 -5.06 0.54
N THR A 402 4.78 -4.98 -0.78
CA THR A 402 4.02 -4.02 -1.60
C THR A 402 2.53 -4.25 -1.35
N ASP A 403 1.80 -3.19 -1.04
CA ASP A 403 0.40 -3.23 -0.64
C ASP A 403 -0.34 -2.01 -1.19
N ASP A 404 -1.09 -2.24 -2.27
CA ASP A 404 -1.83 -1.18 -2.95
C ASP A 404 -2.83 -0.45 -2.01
N GLY A 405 -3.42 -1.15 -1.03
CA GLY A 405 -4.38 -0.54 -0.09
C GLY A 405 -3.71 0.30 1.00
N MET A 406 -2.38 0.18 1.16
CA MET A 406 -1.55 1.08 1.96
C MET A 406 -0.89 2.18 1.10
N PHE A 407 -1.10 2.14 -0.22
CA PHE A 407 -0.29 2.85 -1.20
C PHE A 407 1.21 2.55 -1.06
N TRP A 408 1.56 1.34 -0.62
CA TRP A 408 2.93 0.89 -0.51
C TRP A 408 3.40 0.24 -1.80
N MET A 409 4.39 0.84 -2.44
CA MET A 409 5.12 0.26 -3.57
C MET A 409 6.61 0.25 -3.28
N TRP A 410 7.20 -0.94 -3.31
CA TRP A 410 8.61 -1.17 -2.98
C TRP A 410 9.35 -1.60 -4.25
N GLY A 411 9.90 -0.64 -5.01
CA GLY A 411 10.48 -0.93 -6.32
C GLY A 411 9.45 -1.52 -7.28
N ASP A 412 9.83 -2.53 -8.07
CA ASP A 412 8.90 -3.32 -8.88
C ASP A 412 8.24 -4.43 -8.03
N VAL A 413 7.17 -4.05 -7.31
CA VAL A 413 6.31 -4.95 -6.51
C VAL A 413 7.12 -5.82 -5.53
N GLY A 414 8.05 -5.19 -4.84
CA GLY A 414 8.98 -5.81 -3.91
C GLY A 414 8.49 -5.93 -2.47
N VAL A 415 9.46 -6.14 -1.58
CA VAL A 415 9.27 -6.38 -0.15
C VAL A 415 10.35 -5.69 0.69
N LEU A 416 9.94 -5.07 1.80
CA LEU A 416 10.82 -4.59 2.87
C LEU A 416 10.93 -5.64 3.96
N GLN A 417 12.15 -5.89 4.44
CA GLN A 417 12.42 -6.86 5.50
C GLN A 417 13.39 -6.28 6.52
N PHE A 418 13.13 -6.54 7.80
CA PHE A 418 13.97 -6.16 8.92
C PHE A 418 14.53 -7.43 9.56
N TRP A 419 15.83 -7.44 9.80
CA TRP A 419 16.58 -8.61 10.26
C TRP A 419 17.35 -8.28 11.53
N ILE A 420 17.35 -9.20 12.49
CA ILE A 420 18.04 -9.04 13.78
C ILE A 420 18.69 -10.36 14.21
N THR A 421 19.88 -10.30 14.80
CA THR A 421 20.52 -11.51 15.35
C THR A 421 19.74 -11.98 16.60
N PRO A 422 19.72 -13.29 16.89
CA PRO A 422 19.12 -13.81 18.12
C PRO A 422 19.68 -13.15 19.40
N ALA A 423 20.98 -12.86 19.42
CA ALA A 423 21.64 -12.22 20.57
C ALA A 423 21.16 -10.78 20.78
N ASN A 424 21.08 -9.97 19.73
CA ASN A 424 20.61 -8.59 19.85
C ASN A 424 19.10 -8.53 20.15
N LEU A 425 18.31 -9.47 19.63
CA LEU A 425 16.90 -9.59 20.02
C LEU A 425 16.76 -9.89 21.52
N ALA A 426 17.54 -10.85 22.04
CA ALA A 426 17.53 -11.19 23.47
C ALA A 426 18.00 -10.02 24.35
N ALA A 427 18.93 -9.21 23.86
CA ALA A 427 19.42 -8.01 24.54
C ALA A 427 18.51 -6.78 24.37
N GLY A 428 17.45 -6.85 23.55
CA GLY A 428 16.61 -5.70 23.23
C GLY A 428 17.31 -4.61 22.40
N ASN A 429 18.41 -4.94 21.72
CA ASN A 429 19.22 -3.99 20.95
C ASN A 429 18.71 -3.85 19.51
N PHE A 430 17.58 -3.18 19.33
CA PHE A 430 16.93 -3.01 18.02
C PHE A 430 17.64 -2.02 17.08
N ALA A 431 18.58 -1.21 17.59
CA ALA A 431 19.38 -0.30 16.78
C ALA A 431 20.31 -1.03 15.79
N THR A 432 20.56 -2.33 15.99
CA THR A 432 21.37 -3.15 15.07
C THR A 432 20.54 -3.83 13.97
N CYS A 433 19.24 -3.55 13.86
CA CYS A 433 18.42 -4.15 12.82
C CYS A 433 18.94 -3.76 11.44
N ILE A 434 19.04 -4.74 10.56
CA ILE A 434 19.39 -4.53 9.15
C ILE A 434 18.08 -4.53 8.37
N MET A 435 17.89 -3.56 7.48
CA MET A 435 16.78 -3.57 6.54
C MET A 435 17.26 -3.96 5.14
N THR A 436 16.50 -4.81 4.46
CA THR A 436 16.67 -5.10 3.04
C THR A 436 15.41 -4.70 2.27
N LEU A 437 15.59 -4.13 1.09
CA LEU A 437 14.57 -3.98 0.07
C LEU A 437 14.88 -4.98 -1.04
N GLU A 438 13.92 -5.81 -1.43
CA GLU A 438 14.04 -6.67 -2.60
C GLU A 438 12.90 -6.41 -3.58
N SER A 439 13.21 -6.12 -4.84
CA SER A 439 12.23 -6.00 -5.94
C SER A 439 12.75 -6.69 -7.20
N GLN A 440 11.89 -6.94 -8.20
CA GLN A 440 12.34 -7.58 -9.46
C GLN A 440 13.02 -6.60 -10.42
#